data_AF-A0A2A4NRF5-F1
#
_entry.id   AF-A0A2A4NRF5-F1
#
_cell.length_a   1.000
_cell.length_b   1.000
_cell.length_c   1.000
_cell.angle_alpha   90.00
_cell.angle_beta   90.00
_cell.angle_gamma   90.00
#
_symmetry.space_group_name_H-M   'P 1'
#
loop_
_entity.id
_entity.type
_entity.pdbx_description
1 polymer ?
#
loop_
_entity_poly.entity_id
_entity_poly.type
_entity_poly.pdbx_seq_one_letter_code
_entity_poly.pdbx_strand_id
1 'polypeptide(L)' 'MYLQLGVDNAPSTQILSFSIPLIKSLRFGVSIVNDRFFALSETDITINLSYKLKISEASALFFRIK' A
#
# COMPACT_ATOMS: atom_id res chain seq x y z
N MET A 1 4.13 8.55 -6.09
CA MET A 1 4.81 7.86 -7.20
C MET A 1 6.30 8.10 -7.01
N TYR A 2 7.04 7.10 -6.51
CA TYR A 2 8.50 7.20 -6.47
C TYR A 2 9.02 6.69 -7.82
N LEU A 3 9.60 7.57 -8.63
CA LEU A 3 10.33 7.19 -9.84
C LEU A 3 11.69 6.65 -9.40
N GLN A 4 11.83 5.33 -9.43
CA GLN A 4 13.11 4.67 -9.26
C GLN A 4 13.82 4.73 -10.62
N LEU A 5 14.66 5.75 -10.80
CA LEU A 5 15.62 5.81 -11.91
C LEU A 5 16.74 4.82 -11.56
N GLY A 6 16.60 3.55 -11.93
CA GLY A 6 17.55 2.50 -11.55
C GLY A 6 17.63 1.38 -12.58
N VAL A 7 18.87 1.05 -12.95
CA VAL A 7 19.41 -0.08 -13.73
C VAL A 7 18.37 -1.00 -14.37
N ASP A 8 18.42 -1.11 -15.70
CA ASP A 8 17.59 -2.04 -16.47
C ASP A 8 17.58 -3.45 -15.84
N ASN A 9 16.38 -4.01 -15.68
CA ASN A 9 16.10 -5.32 -15.08
C ASN A 9 16.28 -5.48 -13.56
N ALA A 10 16.54 -4.40 -12.81
CA ALA A 10 16.48 -4.48 -11.35
C ALA A 10 15.05 -4.78 -10.86
N PRO A 11 14.86 -5.59 -9.80
CA PRO A 11 13.54 -5.83 -9.22
C PRO A 11 12.87 -4.53 -8.78
N SER A 12 11.58 -4.39 -9.06
CA SER A 12 10.83 -3.17 -8.74
C SER A 12 9.42 -3.49 -8.25
N THR A 13 8.98 -2.80 -7.19
CA THR A 13 7.63 -2.90 -6.64
C THR A 13 6.91 -1.57 -6.80
N GLN A 14 5.75 -1.58 -7.47
CA GLN A 14 4.88 -0.42 -7.59
C GLN A 14 3.61 -0.66 -6.77
N ILE A 15 3.23 0.32 -5.96
CA ILE A 15 2.07 0.21 -5.08
C ILE A 15 1.15 1.40 -5.31
N LEU A 16 -0.11 1.10 -5.63
CA LEU A 16 -1.21 2.04 -5.55
C LEU A 16 -2.13 1.60 -4.42
N SER A 17 -2.48 2.52 -3.51
CA SER A 17 -3.35 2.23 -2.38
C SER A 17 -4.34 3.36 -2.15
N PHE A 18 -5.59 3.00 -1.93
CA PHE A 18 -6.68 3.92 -1.62
C PHE A 18 -7.43 3.44 -0.39
N SER A 19 -7.88 4.36 0.46
CA SER A 19 -8.73 4.00 1.61
C SER A 19 -9.73 5.10 1.96
N ILE A 20 -10.93 4.68 2.33
CA ILE A 20 -12.02 5.55 2.79
C ILE A 20 -12.26 5.37 4.29
N PRO A 21 -12.53 6.45 5.05
CA PRO A 21 -12.99 6.31 6.42
C PRO A 21 -14.39 5.66 6.43
N LEU A 22 -14.58 4.69 7.32
CA LEU A 22 -15.90 4.10 7.61
C LEU A 22 -16.50 4.72 8.88
N ILE A 23 -15.69 4.76 9.94
CA ILE A 23 -15.95 5.45 11.21
C ILE A 23 -14.65 6.10 11.70
N LYS A 24 -14.69 6.86 12.80
CA LYS A 24 -13.57 7.71 13.28
C LYS A 24 -12.18 7.08 13.19
N SER A 25 -12.05 5.81 13.60
CA SER A 25 -10.77 5.09 13.63
C SER A 25 -10.71 3.91 12.67
N LEU A 26 -11.75 3.62 11.87
CA LEU A 26 -11.79 2.46 10.98
C LEU A 26 -11.86 2.90 9.52
N ARG A 27 -11.11 2.24 8.65
CA ARG A 27 -11.07 2.54 7.21
C ARG A 27 -11.15 1.26 6.39
N PHE A 28 -11.80 1.33 5.25
CA PHE A 28 -11.77 0.31 4.21
C PHE A 28 -10.74 0.69 3.17
N GLY A 29 -9.91 -0.26 2.74
CA GLY A 29 -8.82 -0.01 1.81
C GLY A 29 -8.75 -1.02 0.68
N VAL A 30 -8.30 -0.56 -0.48
CA VAL A 30 -7.92 -1.38 -1.64
C VAL A 30 -6.50 -1.01 -2.01
N SER A 31 -5.68 -2.02 -2.36
CA SER A 31 -4.34 -1.81 -2.88
C SER A 31 -4.08 -2.70 -4.08
N ILE A 32 -3.41 -2.13 -5.08
CA ILE A 32 -2.84 -2.86 -6.22
C ILE A 32 -1.32 -2.83 -6.04
N VAL A 33 -0.71 -4.00 -6.02
CA VAL A 33 0.75 -4.17 -5.98
C VAL A 33 1.17 -4.79 -7.30
N ASN A 34 2.14 -4.19 -7.96
CA ASN A 34 2.75 -4.73 -9.17
C ASN A 34 4.24 -4.97 -8.89
N ASP A 35 4.62 -6.23 -8.82
CA ASP A 35 5.99 -6.67 -8.63
C ASP A 35 6.58 -7.10 -9.98
N ARG A 36 7.77 -6.58 -10.29
CA ARG A 36 8.55 -6.97 -11.47
C ARG A 36 9.89 -7.54 -11.03
N PHE A 37 10.19 -8.74 -11.51
CA PHE A 37 11.43 -9.45 -11.26
C PHE A 37 11.88 -10.12 -12.57
N PHE A 38 13.03 -9.70 -13.12
CA PHE A 38 13.43 -10.06 -14.48
C PHE A 38 12.32 -9.75 -15.52
N ALA A 39 11.90 -10.73 -16.32
CA ALA A 39 10.83 -10.63 -17.32
C ALA A 39 9.44 -10.98 -16.76
N LEU A 40 9.34 -11.30 -15.46
CA LEU A 40 8.09 -11.68 -14.81
C LEU A 40 7.43 -10.45 -14.19
N SER A 41 6.11 -10.37 -14.34
CA SER A 41 5.27 -9.34 -13.72
C SER A 41 4.10 -10.01 -13.02
N GLU A 42 3.93 -9.72 -11.74
CA GLU A 42 2.82 -10.20 -10.91
C GLU A 42 2.02 -9.00 -10.41
N THR A 43 0.69 -9.10 -10.43
CA THR A 43 -0.19 -8.02 -9.98
C THR A 43 -1.19 -8.56 -8.97
N ASP A 44 -1.08 -8.08 -7.73
CA ASP A 44 -1.96 -8.43 -6.63
C ASP A 44 -2.95 -7.32 -6.34
N ILE A 45 -4.21 -7.71 -6.15
CA ILE A 45 -5.27 -6.84 -5.65
C ILE A 45 -5.64 -7.29 -4.25
N THR A 46 -5.54 -6.39 -3.28
CA THR A 46 -5.90 -6.68 -1.89
C THR A 46 -6.98 -5.72 -1.40
N ILE A 47 -7.96 -6.26 -0.69
CA ILE A 47 -8.93 -5.52 0.12
C ILE A 47 -8.54 -5.66 1.59
N ASN A 48 -8.72 -4.61 2.39
CA ASN A 48 -8.39 -4.65 3.81
C ASN A 48 -9.30 -3.74 4.63
N LEU A 49 -9.40 -4.07 5.92
CA LEU A 49 -9.86 -3.13 6.95
C LEU A 49 -8.64 -2.64 7.73
N SER A 50 -8.65 -1.35 8.08
CA SER A 50 -7.56 -0.75 8.84
C SER A 50 -8.04 0.10 10.01
N TYR A 51 -7.41 -0.11 11.17
CA TYR A 51 -7.64 0.68 12.38
C TYR A 51 -6.53 1.72 12.55
N LYS A 52 -6.91 2.99 12.69
CA LYS A 52 -6.02 4.12 12.97
C LYS A 52 -5.87 4.33 14.47
N LEU A 53 -4.66 4.12 14.97
CA LEU A 53 -4.25 4.49 16.32
C LEU A 53 -3.48 5.82 16.26
N LYS A 54 -4.04 6.90 16.82
CA LYS A 54 -3.32 8.19 16.93
C LYS A 54 -2.25 8.06 18.01
N ILE A 55 -0.98 8.30 17.66
CA ILE A 55 0.15 8.22 18.59
C ILE A 55 0.48 9.61 19.15
N SER A 56 0.43 10.62 18.30
CA SER A 56 0.62 12.02 18.67
C SER A 56 -0.22 12.93 17.77
N GLU A 57 -0.09 14.24 17.92
CA GLU A 57 -0.71 15.18 16.99
C GLU A 57 -0.19 15.02 15.55
N ALA A 58 1.09 14.68 15.39
CA ALA A 58 1.75 14.57 14.10
C ALA A 58 1.80 13.14 13.53
N SER A 59 1.47 12.11 14.32
CA SER A 59 1.66 10.71 13.92
C SER A 59 0.51 9.79 14.27
N ALA A 60 0.30 8.80 13.40
CA ALA A 60 -0.66 7.73 13.60
C ALA A 60 -0.10 6.42 13.05
N LEU A 61 -0.48 5.32 13.69
CA LEU A 61 -0.21 3.96 13.25
C LEU A 61 -1.48 3.37 12.63
N PHE A 62 -1.33 2.61 11.54
CA PHE A 62 -2.43 1.96 10.85
C PHE A 62 -2.24 0.45 10.89
N PHE A 63 -3.12 -0.24 11.63
CA PHE A 63 -3.14 -1.71 11.67
C PHE A 63 -4.09 -2.22 10.59
N ARG A 64 -3.58 -2.97 9.61
CA ARG A 64 -4.37 -3.55 8.52
C ARG A 64 -4.56 -5.05 8.73
N ILE A 65 -5.77 -5.52 8.45
CA ILE A 65 -6.09 -6.95 8.30
C ILE A 65 -6.40 -7.17 6.82
N LYS A 66 -5.71 -8.13 6.21
CA LYS A 66 -5.90 -8.57 4.82
C LYS A 66 -6.72 -9.86 4.82
#